data_AF-A0A8T4DR36-F1
#
_entry.id   AF-A0A8T4DR36-F1
#
_cell.length_a   1.000
_cell.length_b   1.000
_cell.length_c   1.000
_cell.angle_alpha   90.00
_cell.angle_beta   90.00
_cell.angle_gamma   90.00
#
_symmetry.space_group_name_H-M   'P 1'
#
loop_
_entity.id
_entity.type
_entity.pdbx_description
1 polymer ?
#
loop_
_entity_poly.entity_id
_entity_poly.type
_entity_poly.pdbx_seq_one_letter_code
_entity_poly.pdbx_strand_id
1 'polypeptide(L)'
;MEAKTHIAIAIIFSIFGFLVLGTDMKLRTLDALLWIGIFSMVPNIDRRVLKLRGRSFTHSLVFALMVFAILYIPSMLIGGNGGYAYNFIGLEGALFASLGIVSHIFADSLTSSGVPVLYPIYGRKHFHFPYIGPRLRLEDNFKSDRIQIAAVIVVILLLIVDILDYFVI
;
A
#
# COMPACT_ATOMS: atom_id res chain seq x y z
N MET A 1 -15.56 -3.40 -0.32
CA MET A 1 -15.03 -2.34 0.56
C MET A 1 -14.88 -1.04 -0.23
N GLU A 2 -15.00 0.12 0.41
CA GLU A 2 -14.91 1.41 -0.26
C GLU A 2 -13.46 1.82 -0.56
N ALA A 3 -13.27 2.69 -1.56
CA ALA A 3 -11.95 3.23 -1.91
C ALA A 3 -11.29 3.96 -0.73
N LYS A 4 -12.08 4.71 0.05
CA LYS A 4 -11.58 5.45 1.22
C LYS A 4 -11.02 4.52 2.28
N THR A 5 -11.67 3.38 2.53
CA THR A 5 -11.19 2.38 3.49
C THR A 5 -9.87 1.75 3.04
N HIS A 6 -9.71 1.46 1.75
CA HIS A 6 -8.44 0.96 1.22
C HIS A 6 -7.31 1.97 1.40
N ILE A 7 -7.53 3.25 1.08
CA ILE A 7 -6.54 4.32 1.33
C ILE A 7 -6.23 4.42 2.83
N ALA A 8 -7.24 4.37 3.69
CA ALA A 8 -7.04 4.43 5.13
C ALA A 8 -6.19 3.26 5.67
N ILE A 9 -6.44 2.03 5.20
CA ILE A 9 -5.62 0.86 5.54
C ILE A 9 -4.20 1.03 5.00
N ALA A 10 -4.04 1.58 3.80
CA ALA A 10 -2.73 1.84 3.20
C ALA A 10 -1.92 2.85 4.04
N ILE A 11 -2.55 3.93 4.51
CA ILE A 11 -1.94 4.89 5.42
C ILE A 11 -1.50 4.21 6.72
N ILE A 12 -2.31 3.34 7.31
CA ILE A 12 -1.91 2.58 8.50
C ILE A 12 -0.73 1.65 8.19
N PHE A 13 -0.73 1.01 7.02
CA PHE A 13 0.37 0.17 6.55
C PHE A 13 1.67 0.93 6.29
N SER A 14 1.61 2.26 6.07
CA SER A 14 2.80 3.08 5.88
C SER A 14 3.76 2.99 7.06
N ILE A 15 3.25 2.74 8.28
CA ILE A 15 4.04 2.54 9.49
C ILE A 15 5.10 1.45 9.27
N PHE A 16 4.76 0.35 8.58
CA PHE A 16 5.73 -0.69 8.27
C PHE A 16 6.86 -0.19 7.35
N GLY A 17 6.54 0.67 6.38
CA GLY A 17 7.53 1.29 5.51
C GLY A 17 8.49 2.19 6.30
N PHE A 18 7.95 3.07 7.14
CA PHE A 18 8.75 3.94 8.01
C PHE A 18 9.61 3.15 9.01
N LEU A 19 9.07 2.06 9.60
CA LEU A 19 9.85 1.19 10.50
C LEU A 19 11.00 0.47 9.80
N VAL A 20 10.82 0.06 8.55
CA VAL A 20 11.85 -0.64 7.76
C VAL A 20 12.94 0.33 7.29
N LEU A 21 12.57 1.55 6.89
CA LEU A 21 13.51 2.54 6.36
C LEU A 21 14.21 3.36 7.45
N GLY A 22 13.60 3.47 8.64
CA GLY A 22 14.14 4.25 9.74
C GLY A 22 14.08 5.76 9.49
N THR A 23 14.93 6.50 10.20
CA THR A 23 14.96 7.97 10.19
C THR A 23 15.75 8.59 9.01
N ASP A 24 16.56 7.80 8.31
CA ASP A 24 17.43 8.30 7.23
C ASP A 24 16.73 8.35 5.86
N MET A 25 15.40 8.38 5.87
CA MET A 25 14.57 8.33 4.67
C MET A 25 14.72 9.61 3.85
N LYS A 26 14.97 9.50 2.54
CA LYS A 26 15.17 10.64 1.63
C LYS A 26 13.88 11.14 0.99
N LEU A 27 12.87 10.28 0.91
CA LEU A 27 11.52 10.56 0.47
C LEU A 27 10.79 11.26 1.61
N ARG A 28 10.12 12.38 1.33
CA ARG A 28 9.41 13.11 2.38
C ARG A 28 8.21 12.31 2.85
N THR A 29 7.85 12.48 4.12
CA THR A 29 6.71 11.80 4.75
C THR A 29 5.41 11.99 3.94
N LEU A 30 5.12 13.22 3.49
CA LEU A 30 3.95 13.50 2.65
C LEU A 30 3.98 12.76 1.31
N ASP A 31 5.14 12.64 0.68
CA ASP A 31 5.29 11.96 -0.60
C ASP A 31 5.08 10.45 -0.42
N ALA A 32 5.64 9.87 0.64
CA ALA A 32 5.40 8.47 1.01
C ALA A 32 3.90 8.18 1.23
N LEU A 33 3.20 9.05 1.97
CA LEU A 33 1.76 8.93 2.23
C LEU A 33 0.90 9.08 0.96
N LEU A 34 1.27 10.02 0.08
CA LEU A 34 0.63 10.16 -1.23
C LEU A 34 0.82 8.90 -2.06
N TRP A 35 2.06 8.40 -2.12
CA TRP A 35 2.45 7.29 -2.97
C TRP A 35 1.79 5.98 -2.55
N ILE A 36 1.80 5.66 -1.25
CA ILE A 36 1.11 4.47 -0.72
C ILE A 36 -0.40 4.56 -0.95
N GLY A 37 -1.00 5.74 -0.80
CA GLY A 37 -2.41 5.99 -1.07
C GLY A 37 -2.78 5.76 -2.54
N ILE A 38 -2.01 6.31 -3.49
CA ILE A 38 -2.21 6.12 -4.93
C ILE A 38 -2.11 4.63 -5.30
N PHE A 39 -1.04 3.96 -4.87
CA PHE A 39 -0.81 2.57 -5.26
C PHE A 39 -1.77 1.58 -4.59
N SER A 40 -2.34 1.93 -3.43
CA SER A 40 -3.45 1.16 -2.86
C SER A 40 -4.68 1.11 -3.77
N MET A 41 -4.86 2.07 -4.66
CA MET A 41 -5.99 2.10 -5.60
C MET A 41 -5.70 1.39 -6.92
N VAL A 42 -4.43 1.10 -7.24
CA VAL A 42 -4.02 0.48 -8.51
C VAL A 42 -4.73 -0.85 -8.74
N PRO A 43 -4.86 -1.76 -7.75
CA PRO A 43 -5.57 -3.00 -7.98
C PRO A 43 -7.00 -2.83 -8.45
N ASN A 44 -7.70 -1.75 -8.06
CA ASN A 44 -9.08 -1.49 -8.47
C ASN A 44 -9.23 -1.02 -9.93
N ILE A 45 -8.15 -0.63 -10.61
CA ILE A 45 -8.19 -0.18 -12.01
C ILE A 45 -8.65 -1.32 -12.93
N ASP A 46 -8.31 -2.57 -12.62
CA ASP A 46 -8.70 -3.74 -13.40
C ASP A 46 -10.23 -3.89 -13.54
N ARG A 47 -10.94 -3.65 -12.44
CA ARG A 47 -12.40 -3.76 -12.32
C ARG A 47 -13.09 -2.50 -12.82
N ARG A 48 -12.58 -1.32 -12.46
CA ARG A 48 -13.25 -0.04 -12.74
C ARG A 48 -13.02 0.46 -14.16
N VAL A 49 -11.81 0.29 -14.70
CA VAL A 49 -11.41 0.83 -15.99
C VAL A 49 -11.38 -0.27 -17.04
N LEU A 50 -10.66 -1.36 -16.77
CA LEU A 50 -10.42 -2.42 -17.76
C LEU A 50 -11.56 -3.46 -17.84
N LYS A 51 -12.51 -3.42 -16.89
CA LYS A 51 -13.67 -4.33 -16.79
C LYS A 51 -13.28 -5.81 -16.88
N LEU A 52 -12.07 -6.17 -16.42
CA LEU A 52 -11.59 -7.54 -16.44
C LEU A 52 -12.40 -8.39 -15.45
N ARG A 53 -12.92 -9.51 -15.92
CA ARG A 53 -13.72 -10.43 -15.08
C ARG A 53 -12.79 -11.30 -14.23
N GLY A 54 -12.67 -10.96 -12.95
CA GLY A 54 -11.98 -11.75 -11.93
C GLY A 54 -10.77 -11.03 -11.31
N ARG A 55 -10.68 -11.02 -9.98
CA ARG A 55 -9.61 -10.39 -9.16
C ARG A 55 -8.28 -11.13 -9.29
N SER A 56 -7.70 -11.25 -10.48
CA SER A 56 -6.66 -12.27 -10.71
C SER A 56 -5.24 -11.77 -10.48
N PHE A 57 -4.71 -10.94 -11.39
CA PHE A 57 -3.30 -10.57 -11.32
C PHE A 57 -3.02 -9.38 -10.40
N THR A 58 -3.79 -8.30 -10.49
CA THR A 58 -3.52 -7.08 -9.70
C THR A 58 -3.74 -7.23 -8.20
N HIS A 59 -4.43 -8.29 -7.78
CA HIS A 59 -4.72 -8.62 -6.38
C HIS A 59 -3.81 -9.74 -5.85
N SER A 60 -2.59 -9.84 -6.38
CA SER A 60 -1.60 -10.84 -5.98
C SER A 60 -0.28 -10.21 -5.53
N LEU A 61 0.48 -10.93 -4.69
CA LEU A 61 1.80 -10.50 -4.24
C LEU A 61 2.79 -10.42 -5.40
N VAL A 62 2.61 -11.24 -6.43
CA VAL A 62 3.45 -11.18 -7.64
C VAL A 62 3.31 -9.83 -8.32
N PHE A 63 2.08 -9.30 -8.42
CA PHE A 63 1.89 -7.96 -8.96
C PHE A 63 2.50 -6.87 -8.09
N ALA A 64 2.39 -6.97 -6.76
CA ALA A 64 3.03 -6.03 -5.84
C ALA A 64 4.56 -6.02 -5.98
N LEU A 65 5.18 -7.20 -6.12
CA LEU A 65 6.63 -7.35 -6.38
C LEU A 65 7.02 -6.84 -7.77
N MET A 66 6.19 -7.08 -8.78
CA MET A 66 6.42 -6.59 -10.13
C MET A 66 6.41 -5.06 -10.16
N VAL A 67 5.46 -4.40 -9.47
CA VAL A 67 5.41 -2.94 -9.38
C VAL A 67 6.63 -2.39 -8.64
N PHE A 68 7.05 -3.03 -7.54
CA PHE A 68 8.31 -2.68 -6.88
C PHE A 68 9.49 -2.71 -7.87
N ALA A 69 9.64 -3.81 -8.60
CA ALA A 69 10.72 -3.99 -9.58
C ALA A 69 10.65 -2.96 -10.73
N ILE A 70 9.45 -2.68 -11.25
CA ILE A 70 9.24 -1.70 -12.34
C ILE A 70 9.63 -0.29 -11.92
N LEU A 71 9.42 0.09 -10.65
CA LEU A 71 9.84 1.40 -10.15
C LEU A 71 11.34 1.41 -9.84
N TYR A 72 11.79 0.41 -9.08
CA TYR A 72 13.15 0.38 -8.55
C TYR A 72 14.23 0.12 -9.60
N ILE A 73 14.06 -0.84 -10.51
CA ILE A 73 15.10 -1.22 -11.48
C ILE A 73 15.49 -0.03 -12.40
N PRO A 74 14.54 0.69 -13.02
CA PRO A 74 14.89 1.87 -13.82
C PRO A 74 15.54 2.98 -12.99
N SER A 75 15.17 3.13 -11.72
CA SER A 75 15.81 4.12 -10.84
C SER A 75 17.32 3.92 -10.72
N MET A 76 17.79 2.65 -10.77
CA MET A 76 19.22 2.32 -10.73
C MET A 76 19.96 2.81 -11.97
N LEU A 77 19.29 2.94 -13.12
CA LEU A 77 19.88 3.41 -14.38
C LEU A 77 19.99 4.94 -14.46
N ILE A 78 19.16 5.66 -13.70
CA ILE A 78 19.14 7.14 -13.67
C ILE A 78 20.33 7.69 -12.85
N GLY A 79 21.00 6.83 -12.08
CA GLY A 79 22.16 7.19 -11.24
C GLY A 79 21.73 7.92 -9.96
N GLY A 80 22.45 7.65 -8.85
CA GLY A 80 22.10 8.14 -7.50
C GLY A 80 22.15 9.67 -7.29
N ASN A 81 22.43 10.45 -8.34
CA ASN A 81 22.38 11.91 -8.35
C ASN A 81 21.06 12.48 -8.89
N GLY A 82 20.06 11.64 -9.19
CA GLY A 82 18.82 12.02 -9.89
C GLY A 82 17.82 12.91 -9.12
N GLY A 83 18.25 13.56 -8.03
CA GLY A 83 17.44 14.52 -7.28
C GLY A 83 16.11 13.94 -6.77
N TYR A 84 15.10 14.79 -6.65
CA TYR A 84 13.78 14.44 -6.11
C TYR A 84 13.09 13.29 -6.88
N ALA A 85 13.23 13.27 -8.21
CA ALA A 85 12.64 12.22 -9.04
C ALA A 85 13.19 10.84 -8.70
N TYR A 86 14.50 10.73 -8.41
CA TYR A 86 15.12 9.47 -7.98
C TYR A 86 14.54 8.98 -6.65
N ASN A 87 14.34 9.85 -5.65
CA ASN A 87 13.78 9.43 -4.36
C ASN A 87 12.34 8.90 -4.50
N PHE A 88 11.59 9.49 -5.44
CA PHE A 88 10.18 9.17 -5.66
C PHE A 88 9.92 7.83 -6.35
N ILE A 89 10.82 7.38 -7.23
CA ILE A 89 10.75 6.05 -7.89
C ILE A 89 11.84 5.08 -7.43
N GLY A 90 12.74 5.53 -6.56
CA GLY A 90 13.84 4.77 -5.99
C GLY A 90 13.38 3.74 -4.98
N LEU A 91 14.30 3.25 -4.14
CA LEU A 91 14.00 2.16 -3.20
C LEU A 91 12.79 2.48 -2.31
N GLU A 92 12.77 3.68 -1.74
CA GLU A 92 11.75 4.11 -0.78
C GLU A 92 10.39 4.28 -1.47
N GLY A 93 10.35 5.00 -2.60
CA GLY A 93 9.14 5.10 -3.41
C GLY A 93 8.62 3.74 -3.90
N ALA A 94 9.50 2.88 -4.41
CA ALA A 94 9.12 1.52 -4.82
C ALA A 94 8.54 0.71 -3.64
N LEU A 95 9.13 0.84 -2.44
CA LEU A 95 8.64 0.19 -1.23
C LEU A 95 7.23 0.67 -0.86
N PHE A 96 6.99 1.99 -0.76
CA PHE A 96 5.67 2.53 -0.43
C PHE A 96 4.61 2.20 -1.49
N ALA A 97 4.98 2.20 -2.78
CA ALA A 97 4.08 1.74 -3.84
C ALA A 97 3.68 0.27 -3.67
N SER A 98 4.67 -0.60 -3.42
CA SER A 98 4.42 -2.03 -3.20
C SER A 98 3.59 -2.27 -1.94
N LEU A 99 3.90 -1.60 -0.83
CA LEU A 99 3.11 -1.64 0.41
C LEU A 99 1.68 -1.16 0.20
N GLY A 100 1.46 -0.17 -0.67
CA GLY A 100 0.12 0.29 -1.06
C GLY A 100 -0.69 -0.84 -1.66
N ILE A 101 -0.12 -1.56 -2.62
CA ILE A 101 -0.75 -2.74 -3.24
C ILE A 101 -0.95 -3.86 -2.22
N VAL A 102 0.06 -4.17 -1.40
CA VAL A 102 -0.04 -5.21 -0.37
C VAL A 102 -1.15 -4.90 0.64
N SER A 103 -1.29 -3.64 1.06
CA SER A 103 -2.35 -3.22 1.98
C SER A 103 -3.74 -3.38 1.34
N HIS A 104 -3.89 -3.11 0.04
CA HIS A 104 -5.12 -3.37 -0.71
C HIS A 104 -5.45 -4.88 -0.73
N ILE A 105 -4.45 -5.72 -1.05
CA ILE A 105 -4.59 -7.18 -1.07
C ILE A 105 -4.99 -7.69 0.33
N PHE A 106 -4.31 -7.20 1.36
CA PHE A 106 -4.61 -7.52 2.74
C PHE A 106 -6.05 -7.15 3.10
N ALA A 107 -6.47 -5.93 2.77
CA ALA A 107 -7.82 -5.47 3.05
C ALA A 107 -8.89 -6.31 2.33
N ASP A 108 -8.70 -6.63 1.05
CA ASP A 108 -9.63 -7.49 0.33
C ASP A 108 -9.59 -8.94 0.84
N SER A 109 -8.46 -9.41 1.39
CA SER A 109 -8.36 -10.73 2.03
C SER A 109 -9.18 -10.82 3.33
N LEU A 110 -9.43 -9.69 4.00
CA LEU A 110 -10.29 -9.65 5.19
C LEU A 110 -11.77 -9.78 4.81
N THR A 111 -12.15 -9.49 3.56
CA THR A 111 -13.54 -9.61 3.10
C THR A 111 -13.96 -11.06 2.87
N SER A 112 -15.27 -11.30 2.84
CA SER A 112 -15.81 -12.63 2.50
C SER A 112 -15.48 -13.09 1.09
N SER A 113 -15.10 -12.16 0.20
CA SER A 113 -14.71 -12.45 -1.18
C SER A 113 -13.26 -12.95 -1.28
N GLY A 114 -12.38 -12.53 -0.37
CA GLY A 114 -10.96 -12.90 -0.39
C GLY A 114 -10.22 -12.43 -1.65
N VAL A 115 -8.98 -12.90 -1.81
CA VAL A 115 -8.11 -12.59 -2.96
C VAL A 115 -7.15 -13.73 -3.30
N PRO A 116 -6.80 -13.94 -4.58
CA PRO A 116 -5.83 -14.95 -4.96
C PRO A 116 -4.38 -14.46 -4.79
N VAL A 117 -3.95 -14.34 -3.54
CA VAL A 117 -2.64 -13.80 -3.11
C VAL A 117 -1.45 -14.36 -3.89
N LEU A 118 -1.47 -15.66 -4.21
CA LEU A 118 -0.37 -16.38 -4.84
C LEU A 118 -0.50 -16.54 -6.37
N TYR A 119 -1.50 -15.92 -7.02
CA TYR A 119 -1.61 -15.97 -8.47
C TYR A 119 -0.48 -15.14 -9.13
N PRO A 120 0.14 -15.60 -10.23
CA PRO A 120 -0.16 -16.80 -11.01
C PRO A 120 0.59 -18.07 -10.58
N ILE A 121 1.44 -17.99 -9.55
CA ILE A 121 2.34 -19.10 -9.14
C ILE A 121 1.53 -20.30 -8.62
N TYR A 122 0.53 -20.05 -7.77
CA TYR A 122 -0.28 -21.11 -7.15
C TYR A 122 -1.77 -20.99 -7.50
N GLY A 123 -2.07 -20.93 -8.80
CA GLY A 123 -3.43 -20.88 -9.31
C GLY A 123 -4.25 -19.70 -8.77
N ARG A 124 -5.60 -19.82 -8.83
CA ARG A 124 -6.54 -18.74 -8.43
C ARG A 124 -7.23 -19.00 -7.08
N LYS A 125 -6.60 -19.77 -6.18
CA LYS A 125 -7.17 -20.06 -4.87
C LYS A 125 -7.28 -18.76 -4.06
N HIS A 126 -8.49 -18.41 -3.63
CA HIS A 126 -8.72 -17.21 -2.84
C HIS A 126 -8.34 -17.46 -1.37
N PHE A 127 -7.52 -16.56 -0.83
CA PHE A 127 -7.14 -16.52 0.57
C PHE A 127 -8.04 -15.54 1.30
N HIS A 128 -8.40 -15.93 2.52
CA HIS A 128 -9.21 -15.14 3.43
C HIS A 128 -8.49 -15.05 4.77
N PHE A 129 -8.48 -13.87 5.37
CA PHE A 129 -7.92 -13.64 6.70
C PHE A 129 -9.02 -13.19 7.68
N PRO A 130 -9.04 -13.67 8.94
CA PRO A 130 -8.18 -14.72 9.49
C PRO A 130 -8.48 -16.09 8.87
N TYR A 131 -7.44 -16.92 8.74
CA TYR A 131 -7.54 -18.28 8.18
C TYR A 131 -8.42 -19.19 9.06
N ILE A 132 -8.50 -18.90 10.36
CA ILE A 132 -9.30 -19.59 11.37
C ILE A 132 -10.06 -18.52 12.17
N GLY A 133 -11.40 -18.61 12.22
CA GLY A 133 -12.25 -17.70 12.99
C GLY A 133 -13.38 -17.05 12.17
N PRO A 134 -14.23 -16.23 12.82
CA PRO A 134 -15.32 -15.55 12.13
C PRO A 134 -14.75 -14.56 11.11
N ARG A 135 -15.28 -14.60 9.87
CA ARG A 135 -14.86 -13.70 8.79
C ARG A 135 -15.04 -12.25 9.24
N LEU A 136 -13.96 -11.46 9.21
CA LEU A 136 -14.00 -10.04 9.53
C LEU A 136 -14.72 -9.30 8.41
N ARG A 137 -16.04 -9.13 8.50
CA ARG A 137 -16.78 -8.24 7.59
C ARG A 137 -16.39 -6.79 7.91
N LEU A 138 -15.34 -6.30 7.26
CA LEU A 138 -14.94 -4.89 7.23
C LEU A 138 -15.77 -4.06 6.24
N GLU A 139 -16.80 -4.67 5.66
CA GLU A 139 -17.73 -4.01 4.74
C GLU A 139 -18.79 -3.16 5.47
N ASP A 140 -18.85 -3.23 6.80
CA ASP A 140 -19.78 -2.44 7.60
C ASP A 140 -19.29 -0.99 7.71
N ASN A 141 -20.15 -0.01 7.41
CA ASN A 141 -19.83 1.43 7.44
C ASN A 141 -19.17 1.86 8.77
N PHE A 142 -19.67 1.36 9.90
CA PHE A 142 -19.12 1.69 11.22
C PHE A 142 -17.65 1.28 11.41
N LYS A 143 -17.23 0.14 10.84
CA LYS A 143 -15.83 -0.31 10.90
C LYS A 143 -14.96 0.48 9.94
N SER A 144 -15.51 0.82 8.76
CA SER A 144 -14.86 1.69 7.78
C SER A 144 -14.53 3.06 8.37
N ASP A 145 -15.46 3.68 9.10
CA ASP A 145 -15.28 4.99 9.72
C ASP A 145 -14.17 4.96 10.79
N ARG A 146 -14.13 3.92 11.63
CA ARG A 146 -13.07 3.74 12.64
C ARG A 146 -11.69 3.60 12.01
N ILE A 147 -11.58 2.88 10.90
CA ILE A 147 -10.31 2.72 10.17
C ILE A 147 -9.88 4.07 9.57
N GLN A 148 -10.82 4.85 9.03
CA GLN A 148 -10.53 6.19 8.51
C GLN A 148 -10.05 7.14 9.61
N ILE A 149 -10.70 7.14 10.78
CA ILE A 149 -10.27 7.93 11.94
C ILE A 149 -8.86 7.51 12.38
N ALA A 150 -8.59 6.21 12.49
CA ALA A 150 -7.26 5.71 12.82
C ALA A 150 -6.20 6.15 11.81
N ALA A 151 -6.52 6.12 10.51
CA ALA A 151 -5.62 6.61 9.46
C ALA A 151 -5.32 8.10 9.61
N VAL A 152 -6.31 8.94 9.93
CA VAL A 152 -6.10 10.38 10.18
C VAL A 152 -5.17 10.60 11.36
N ILE A 153 -5.34 9.84 12.45
CA ILE A 153 -4.45 9.90 13.61
C ILE A 153 -3.01 9.52 13.21
N VAL A 154 -2.84 8.46 12.41
CA VAL A 154 -1.51 8.05 11.91
C VAL A 154 -0.87 9.15 11.07
N VAL A 155 -1.62 9.80 10.16
CA VAL A 155 -1.10 10.94 9.38
C VAL A 155 -0.61 12.06 10.31
N ILE A 156 -1.42 12.45 11.29
CA ILE A 156 -1.06 13.52 12.23
C ILE A 156 0.22 13.15 12.98
N LEU A 157 0.32 11.93 13.50
CA LEU A 157 1.49 11.47 14.23
C LEU A 157 2.75 11.47 13.36
N LEU A 158 2.67 10.96 12.12
CA LEU A 158 3.80 10.94 11.19
C LEU A 158 4.26 12.36 10.83
N LEU A 159 3.33 13.29 10.62
CA LEU A 159 3.67 14.69 10.34
C LEU A 159 4.28 15.40 11.56
N ILE A 160 3.82 15.08 12.77
CA ILE A 160 4.46 15.61 13.99
C ILE A 160 5.89 15.13 14.10
N VAL A 161 6.16 13.84 13.84
CA VAL A 161 7.52 13.29 13.85
C VAL A 161 8.40 14.00 12.81
N ASP A 162 7.91 14.13 11.57
CA ASP A 162 8.61 14.83 10.47
C ASP A 162 8.95 16.28 10.83
N ILE A 163 8.03 16.99 11.50
CA ILE A 163 8.25 18.36 11.98
C ILE A 163 9.27 18.39 13.13
N LEU A 164 9.20 17.46 14.08
CA LEU A 164 10.15 17.42 15.19
C LEU A 164 11.57 17.14 14.71
N ASP A 165 11.74 16.24 13.74
CA ASP A 165 13.04 15.94 13.14
C ASP A 165 13.65 17.18 12.45
N TYR A 166 12.81 18.06 11.88
CA TYR A 166 13.27 19.34 11.31
C TYR A 166 13.86 20.31 12.36
N PHE A 167 13.40 20.26 13.61
CA PHE A 167 13.84 21.16 14.68
C PHE A 167 15.00 20.61 15.53
N VAL A 168 15.34 19.34 15.38
CA VAL A 168 16.42 18.66 16.15
C VAL A 168 17.77 18.69 15.42
N ILE A 169 17.81 19.21 14.18
CA ILE A 169 19.02 19.48 13.38
C ILE A 169 19.46 20.94 13.56
#